data_AF-A0A6N8HYY4-F1
#
_entry.id   AF-A0A6N8HYY4-F1
#
_cell.length_a   1.000
_cell.length_b   1.000
_cell.length_c   1.000
_cell.angle_alpha   90.00
_cell.angle_beta   90.00
_cell.angle_gamma   90.00
#
_symmetry.space_group_name_H-M   'P 1'
#
loop_
_entity.id
_entity.type
_entity.pdbx_description
1 polymer ?
#
loop_
_entity_poly.entity_id
_entity_poly.type
_entity_poly.pdbx_seq_one_letter_code
_entity_poly.pdbx_strand_id
1 'polypeptide(L)'
;MKNNDYLKGNRQNRWEIHYCKHIDVLIVRNGFGETVGVYDAKQLAEKWFAAGSDMFFALYGFNWIPPVWMQDRVRGGRKGRGRYGS
;
A
#
# COMPACT_ATOMS: atom_id res chain seq x y z
N MET A 1 -1.62 36.96 -38.42
CA MET A 1 -0.52 36.24 -37.73
C MET A 1 -1.04 35.81 -36.37
N LYS A 2 -1.30 34.50 -36.16
CA LYS A 2 -1.77 33.95 -34.89
C LYS A 2 -0.62 33.18 -34.24
N ASN A 3 -0.45 33.42 -32.95
CA ASN A 3 0.68 33.04 -32.12
C ASN A 3 0.73 31.53 -31.84
N ASN A 4 1.96 31.05 -31.60
CA ASN A 4 2.34 29.71 -31.17
C ASN A 4 1.63 29.28 -29.88
N ASP A 5 0.67 28.36 -29.99
CA ASP A 5 -0.03 27.73 -28.85
C ASP A 5 0.35 26.25 -28.67
N TYR A 6 1.57 25.85 -29.01
CA TYR A 6 2.03 24.45 -28.88
C TYR A 6 2.69 24.10 -27.53
N LEU A 7 2.69 25.00 -26.54
CA LEU A 7 3.41 24.79 -25.27
C LEU A 7 2.54 24.78 -24.01
N LYS A 8 1.26 24.42 -24.11
CA LYS A 8 0.43 24.10 -22.94
C LYS A 8 0.21 22.60 -22.82
N GLY A 9 1.32 21.87 -22.66
CA GLY A 9 1.30 20.49 -22.19
C GLY A 9 0.75 20.47 -20.77
N ASN A 10 -0.48 19.98 -20.62
CA ASN A 10 -1.16 19.75 -19.35
C ASN A 10 -0.30 18.87 -18.42
N ARG A 11 0.40 19.51 -17.48
CA ARG A 11 1.00 18.86 -16.30
C ARG A 11 -0.11 18.53 -15.30
N GLN A 12 -0.90 17.47 -15.52
CA GLN A 12 -1.86 17.06 -14.50
C GLN A 12 -2.38 15.63 -14.62
N ASN A 13 -1.48 14.64 -14.76
CA ASN A 13 -1.82 13.28 -14.32
C ASN A 13 -1.47 13.15 -12.83
N ARG A 14 -2.12 13.97 -11.99
CA ARG A 14 -2.22 13.67 -10.56
C ARG A 14 -3.21 12.53 -10.48
N TRP A 15 -2.72 11.30 -10.45
CA TRP A 15 -3.56 10.17 -10.06
C TRP A 15 -4.13 10.51 -8.70
N GLU A 16 -5.42 10.82 -8.65
CA GLU A 16 -6.13 10.96 -7.38
C GLU A 16 -5.99 9.62 -6.66
N ILE A 17 -5.22 9.61 -5.58
CA ILE A 17 -5.07 8.43 -4.75
C ILE A 17 -6.40 8.26 -4.03
N HIS A 18 -7.30 7.45 -4.61
CA HIS A 18 -8.56 7.09 -3.99
C HIS A 18 -8.28 6.15 -2.81
N TYR A 19 -8.37 6.68 -1.59
CA TYR A 19 -8.27 5.88 -0.38
C TYR A 19 -9.58 5.15 -0.11
N CYS A 20 -9.61 3.83 -0.34
CA CYS A 20 -10.69 2.97 0.11
C CYS A 20 -10.64 2.85 1.64
N LYS A 21 -11.70 3.29 2.34
CA LYS A 21 -11.73 3.34 3.81
C LYS A 21 -11.75 1.97 4.50
N HIS A 22 -11.92 0.87 3.79
CA HIS A 22 -11.88 -0.48 4.34
C HIS A 22 -11.28 -1.42 3.29
N ILE A 23 -10.00 -1.76 3.45
CA ILE A 23 -9.31 -2.75 2.62
C ILE A 23 -9.10 -3.98 3.48
N ASP A 24 -9.83 -5.04 3.20
CA ASP A 24 -9.69 -6.33 3.90
C ASP A 24 -8.82 -7.31 3.08
N VAL A 25 -8.89 -7.22 1.75
CA VAL A 25 -8.17 -8.10 0.83
C VAL A 25 -7.37 -7.26 -0.17
N LEU A 26 -6.12 -7.67 -0.42
CA LEU A 26 -5.24 -7.11 -1.42
C LEU A 26 -5.02 -8.14 -2.55
N ILE A 27 -5.40 -7.78 -3.77
CA ILE A 27 -5.19 -8.60 -4.97
C ILE A 27 -4.01 -8.00 -5.73
N VAL A 28 -2.97 -8.80 -5.95
CA VAL A 28 -1.79 -8.40 -6.71
C VAL A 28 -1.89 -9.03 -8.09
N ARG A 29 -1.73 -8.20 -9.12
CA ARG A 29 -1.73 -8.62 -10.52
C ARG A 29 -0.39 -8.31 -11.17
N ASN A 30 0.02 -9.14 -12.12
CA ASN A 30 1.21 -8.89 -12.94
C ASN A 30 0.91 -7.91 -14.09
N GLY A 31 1.92 -7.59 -14.90
CA GLY A 31 1.79 -6.71 -16.07
C GLY A 31 0.87 -7.23 -17.18
N PHE A 32 0.46 -8.51 -17.12
CA PHE A 32 -0.51 -9.11 -18.04
C PHE A 32 -1.94 -9.13 -17.47
N GLY A 33 -2.13 -8.61 -16.26
CA GLY A 33 -3.44 -8.58 -15.58
C GLY A 33 -3.80 -9.87 -14.84
N GLU A 34 -2.91 -10.85 -14.79
CA GLU A 34 -3.13 -12.12 -14.09
C GLU A 34 -2.92 -11.94 -12.59
N THR A 35 -3.79 -12.55 -11.78
CA THR A 35 -3.65 -12.55 -10.32
C THR A 35 -2.49 -13.44 -9.90
N VAL A 36 -1.50 -12.84 -9.26
CA VAL A 36 -0.31 -13.53 -8.71
C VAL A 36 -0.33 -13.66 -7.19
N GLY A 37 -1.23 -12.93 -6.53
CA GLY A 37 -1.37 -13.03 -5.08
C GLY A 37 -2.71 -12.48 -4.59
N VAL A 38 -3.24 -13.11 -3.54
CA VAL A 38 -4.41 -12.65 -2.79
C VAL A 38 -4.05 -12.71 -1.32
N TYR A 39 -4.09 -11.57 -0.65
CA TYR A 39 -3.60 -11.44 0.72
C TYR A 39 -4.65 -10.79 1.61
N ASP A 40 -4.75 -11.28 2.85
CA ASP A 40 -5.40 -10.53 3.92
C ASP A 40 -4.56 -9.27 4.20
N ALA A 41 -5.18 -8.10 4.05
CA ALA A 41 -4.48 -6.84 4.12
C ALA A 41 -3.92 -6.55 5.51
N LYS A 42 -4.61 -6.99 6.58
CA LYS A 42 -4.15 -6.81 7.96
C LYS A 42 -2.92 -7.66 8.24
N GLN A 43 -2.95 -8.95 7.89
CA GLN A 43 -1.80 -9.84 8.05
C GLN A 43 -0.61 -9.37 7.20
N LEU A 44 -0.88 -8.90 5.99
CA LEU A 44 0.16 -8.38 5.12
C LEU A 44 0.80 -7.11 5.73
N ALA A 45 0.00 -6.22 6.33
CA ALA A 45 0.52 -5.05 7.04
C ALA A 45 1.38 -5.45 8.25
N GLU A 46 0.97 -6.46 9.03
CA GLU A 46 1.78 -7.01 10.14
C GLU A 46 3.15 -7.49 9.65
N LYS A 47 3.18 -8.18 8.51
CA LYS A 47 4.43 -8.66 7.90
C LYS A 47 5.27 -7.52 7.33
N TRP A 48 4.65 -6.51 6.71
CA TRP A 48 5.34 -5.30 6.26
C TRP A 48 6.03 -4.58 7.43
N PHE A 49 5.35 -4.45 8.57
CA PHE A 49 5.92 -3.87 9.78
C PHE A 49 7.05 -4.69 10.39
N ALA A 50 7.03 -6.01 10.23
CA ALA A 50 8.08 -6.89 10.75
C ALA A 50 9.32 -6.91 9.84
N ALA A 51 9.12 -6.89 8.53
CA ALA A 51 10.18 -7.02 7.54
C ALA A 51 10.86 -5.68 7.19
N GLY A 52 10.11 -4.57 7.18
CA GLY A 52 10.56 -3.32 6.57
C GLY A 52 10.43 -3.34 5.04
N SER A 53 10.56 -2.18 4.40
CA SER A 53 10.21 -1.99 2.98
C SER A 53 11.04 -2.85 2.02
N ASP A 54 12.36 -2.86 2.19
CA ASP A 54 13.26 -3.55 1.25
C ASP A 54 13.11 -5.08 1.32
N MET A 55 13.03 -5.61 2.55
CA MET A 55 12.80 -7.04 2.77
C MET A 55 11.39 -7.46 2.34
N PHE A 56 10.39 -6.58 2.49
CA PHE A 56 9.04 -6.86 2.00
C PHE A 56 9.02 -7.04 0.48
N PHE A 57 9.70 -6.16 -0.26
CA PHE A 57 9.82 -6.30 -1.71
C PHE A 57 10.50 -7.63 -2.09
N ALA A 58 11.58 -8.00 -1.40
CA ALA A 58 12.25 -9.28 -1.65
C ALA A 58 11.36 -10.51 -1.41
N LEU A 59 10.47 -10.45 -0.40
CA LEU A 59 9.57 -11.57 -0.04
C LEU A 59 8.33 -11.67 -0.93
N TYR A 60 7.80 -10.54 -1.39
CA TYR A 60 6.49 -10.49 -2.05
C TYR A 60 6.55 -10.04 -3.52
N GLY A 61 7.66 -9.48 -3.98
CA GLY A 61 7.84 -9.03 -5.37
C GLY A 61 7.08 -7.75 -5.73
N PHE A 62 6.52 -7.04 -4.76
CA PHE A 62 5.86 -5.75 -4.98
C PHE A 62 6.09 -4.77 -3.84
N ASN A 63 6.02 -3.48 -4.17
CA ASN A 63 6.03 -2.41 -3.20
C ASN A 63 4.60 -2.10 -2.77
N TRP A 64 4.40 -2.01 -1.47
CA TRP A 64 3.14 -1.60 -0.88
C TRP A 64 3.41 -0.88 0.42
N ILE A 65 2.62 0.16 0.69
CA ILE A 65 2.66 0.88 1.96
C ILE A 65 1.25 0.77 2.55
N PRO A 66 1.09 0.11 3.72
CA PRO A 66 -0.22 0.00 4.36
C PRO A 66 -0.80 1.40 4.64
N PRO A 67 -2.12 1.63 4.50
CA PRO A 67 -2.74 2.89 4.87
C PRO A 67 -2.53 3.23 6.36
N VAL A 68 -2.43 4.52 6.70
CA VAL A 68 -2.15 4.99 8.08
C VAL A 68 -3.10 4.35 9.12
N TRP A 69 -4.40 4.29 8.84
CA TRP A 69 -5.38 3.67 9.75
C TRP A 69 -5.09 2.18 10.03
N MET A 70 -4.55 1.46 9.04
CA MET A 70 -4.17 0.06 9.17
C MET A 70 -2.86 -0.07 9.94
N GLN A 71 -1.93 0.85 9.69
CA GLN A 71 -0.69 0.96 10.48
C GLN A 71 -0.99 1.16 11.96
N ASP A 72 -1.90 2.07 12.30
CA ASP A 72 -2.29 2.35 13.67
C ASP A 72 -3.01 1.17 14.32
N ARG A 73 -3.86 0.45 13.58
CA ARG A 73 -4.50 -0.79 14.06
C ARG A 73 -3.50 -1.89 14.37
N VAL A 74 -2.53 -2.12 13.49
CA VAL A 74 -1.48 -3.14 13.68
C VAL A 74 -0.57 -2.77 14.87
N ARG A 75 -0.20 -1.49 15.01
CA ARG A 75 0.60 -0.99 16.15
C ARG A 75 -0.18 -1.03 17.46
N GLY A 76 -1.46 -0.65 17.46
CA GLY A 76 -2.35 -0.70 18.62
C GLY A 76 -2.59 -2.12 19.12
N GLY A 77 -2.71 -3.08 18.21
CA GLY A 77 -2.80 -4.51 18.55
C GLY A 77 -1.54 -5.06 19.22
N ARG A 78 -0.35 -4.54 18.88
CA ARG A 78 0.92 -4.91 19.55
C ARG A 78 1.04 -4.37 20.98
N LYS A 79 0.47 -3.19 21.29
CA LYS A 79 0.46 -2.64 22.66
C LYS A 79 -0.42 -3.45 23.63
N GLY A 80 -1.34 -4.28 23.14
CA GLY A 80 -2.22 -5.10 23.96
C GLY A 80 -1.66 -6.46 24.40
N ARG A 81 -0.54 -6.94 23.83
CA ARG A 81 0.04 -8.28 24.13
C ARG A 81 1.20 -8.26 25.14
N GLY A 82 1.36 -7.17 25.90
CA GLY A 82 2.44 -7.00 26.87
C GLY A 82 2.00 -6.82 28.32
N ARG A 83 0.76 -7.18 28.68
CA ARG A 83 0.22 -6.90 30.02
C ARG A 83 -0.41 -8.11 30.70
N TYR A 84 0.29 -9.24 30.72
CA TYR A 84 0.19 -10.26 31.77
C TYR A 84 1.54 -10.96 31.89
N GLY A 85 2.19 -10.84 33.05
CA GLY A 85 3.39 -11.61 33.40
C GLY A 85 4.50 -10.80 34.07
N SER A 86 4.31 -10.43 35.34
CA SER A 86 5.23 -10.59 36.49
C SER A 86 4.64 -9.87 37.69
#